data_AF-A0A1F2U140-F1
#
_entry.id   AF-A0A1F2U140-F1
#
_cell.length_a   1.000
_cell.length_b   1.000
_cell.length_c   1.000
_cell.angle_alpha   90.00
_cell.angle_beta   90.00
_cell.angle_gamma   90.00
#
_symmetry.space_group_name_H-M   'P 1'
#
loop_
_entity.id
_entity.type
_entity.pdbx_description
1 polymer ?
#
loop_
_entity_poly.entity_id
_entity_poly.type
_entity_poly.pdbx_seq_one_letter_code
_entity_poly.pdbx_strand_id
1 'polypeptide(L)'
;MTSGVVSPLKRPGTITLLAVLQFIGAAFSLLIGLGMIATAATGDPSVPFAAIVGAVFAIAAVLEIVCGVGLLKLKSYGRTIQLVFAWIGLIGFPIGTLISILILVYLMKPGIKLLFSGRPATSMSAEELNQVAAASQGSGVVIALAVVVVGLVGVAMIGIIAAIAIPGLLRARMAGNEAAAVGSLRSIVSGEAAFASACGGGGYAVALEDLVKPPRNSTNGFISPDLAVNGVIKSGYRVTLVRDAAEGVEDVGTAADTCNGAARAPASSFFASAEPVNPGNTGSQYFAVDASGTIYSSPTPIRNPIAASPEAVPIQ
;
A
#
# COMPACT_ATOMS: atom_id res chain seq x y z
N MET A 1 -65.57 10.60 27.18
CA MET A 1 -64.76 9.43 26.76
C MET A 1 -63.93 9.84 25.55
N THR A 2 -62.76 10.42 25.78
CA THR A 2 -61.83 10.81 24.71
C THR A 2 -61.03 9.57 24.31
N SER A 3 -61.29 9.04 23.12
CA SER A 3 -60.46 8.03 22.47
C SER A 3 -59.08 8.64 22.16
N GLY A 4 -58.21 8.66 23.17
CA GLY A 4 -56.81 9.04 23.02
C GLY A 4 -56.13 8.06 22.09
N VAL A 5 -55.83 8.48 20.86
CA VAL A 5 -54.97 7.74 19.94
C VAL A 5 -53.58 7.69 20.56
N VAL A 6 -53.26 6.60 21.27
CA VAL A 6 -51.93 6.39 21.83
C VAL A 6 -50.95 6.26 20.68
N SER A 7 -49.97 7.17 20.62
CA SER A 7 -48.97 7.20 19.56
C SER A 7 -48.10 5.94 19.59
N PRO A 8 -47.66 5.40 18.43
CA PRO A 8 -46.77 4.25 18.38
C PRO A 8 -45.44 4.54 19.10
N LEU A 9 -44.85 3.51 19.72
CA LEU A 9 -43.58 3.62 20.43
C LEU A 9 -42.49 4.14 19.49
N LYS A 10 -41.85 5.26 19.88
CA LYS A 10 -40.80 5.90 19.07
C LYS A 10 -39.49 5.12 19.19
N ARG A 11 -38.88 4.80 18.05
CA ARG A 11 -37.55 4.15 18.00
C ARG A 11 -36.46 5.10 18.54
N PRO A 12 -35.65 4.67 19.52
CA PRO A 12 -34.49 5.43 19.96
C PRO A 12 -33.46 5.64 18.83
N GLY A 13 -32.79 6.80 18.82
CA GLY A 13 -31.74 7.10 17.83
C GLY A 13 -30.59 6.09 17.87
N THR A 14 -30.30 5.53 19.04
CA THR A 14 -29.33 4.47 19.31
C THR A 14 -29.59 3.17 18.57
N ILE A 15 -30.84 2.73 18.54
CA ILE A 15 -31.25 1.52 17.80
C ILE A 15 -31.12 1.78 16.30
N THR A 16 -31.43 3.00 15.86
CA THR A 16 -31.20 3.42 14.47
C THR A 16 -29.71 3.38 14.14
N LEU A 17 -28.86 3.92 15.01
CA LEU A 17 -27.41 3.90 14.84
C LEU A 17 -26.90 2.46 14.77
N LEU A 18 -27.24 1.60 15.74
CA LEU A 18 -26.85 0.18 15.74
C LEU A 18 -27.26 -0.51 14.44
N ALA A 19 -28.47 -0.27 13.94
CA ALA A 19 -28.91 -0.84 12.68
C ALA A 19 -28.10 -0.35 11.47
N VAL A 20 -27.80 0.96 11.41
CA VAL A 20 -26.93 1.52 10.35
C VAL A 20 -25.54 0.89 10.42
N LEU A 21 -25.00 0.71 11.63
CA LEU A 21 -23.70 0.07 11.82
C LEU A 21 -23.70 -1.39 11.36
N GLN A 22 -24.79 -2.13 11.57
CA GLN A 22 -24.93 -3.49 11.03
C GLN A 22 -24.93 -3.49 9.50
N PHE A 23 -25.57 -2.52 8.83
CA PHE A 23 -25.50 -2.43 7.37
C PHE A 23 -24.12 -2.07 6.84
N ILE A 24 -23.38 -1.19 7.54
CA ILE A 24 -21.99 -0.88 7.21
C ILE A 24 -21.12 -2.12 7.38
N GLY A 25 -21.25 -2.83 8.51
CA GLY A 25 -20.59 -4.11 8.76
C GLY A 25 -20.86 -5.11 7.63
N ALA A 26 -22.12 -5.26 7.24
CA ALA A 26 -22.53 -6.16 6.17
C ALA A 26 -21.87 -5.82 4.83
N ALA A 27 -21.74 -4.53 4.50
CA ALA A 27 -21.07 -4.10 3.28
C ALA A 27 -19.59 -4.52 3.29
N PHE A 28 -18.88 -4.34 4.42
CA PHE A 28 -17.49 -4.78 4.56
C PHE A 28 -17.36 -6.31 4.52
N SER A 29 -18.18 -7.02 5.28
CA SER A 29 -18.22 -8.48 5.27
C SER A 29 -18.46 -9.01 3.85
N LEU A 30 -19.36 -8.39 3.08
CA LEU A 30 -19.62 -8.78 1.70
C LEU A 30 -18.42 -8.52 0.78
N LEU A 31 -17.76 -7.37 0.90
CA LEU A 31 -16.57 -7.04 0.10
C LEU A 31 -15.43 -8.01 0.37
N ILE A 32 -15.17 -8.34 1.64
CA ILE A 32 -14.17 -9.34 2.04
C ILE A 32 -14.56 -10.71 1.50
N GLY A 33 -15.82 -11.09 1.64
CA GLY A 33 -16.34 -12.37 1.14
C GLY A 33 -16.12 -12.54 -0.36
N LEU A 34 -16.49 -11.53 -1.15
CA LEU A 34 -16.31 -11.50 -2.60
C LEU A 34 -14.83 -11.51 -2.99
N GLY A 35 -13.99 -10.75 -2.29
CA GLY A 35 -12.54 -10.73 -2.52
C GLY A 35 -11.93 -12.12 -2.34
N MET A 36 -12.25 -12.80 -1.23
CA MET A 36 -11.73 -14.14 -0.94
C MET A 36 -12.25 -15.20 -1.92
N ILE A 37 -13.50 -15.09 -2.39
CA ILE A 37 -14.03 -15.96 -3.45
C ILE A 37 -13.30 -15.71 -4.77
N ALA A 38 -13.03 -14.45 -5.12
CA ALA A 38 -12.29 -14.11 -6.32
C ALA A 38 -10.84 -14.64 -6.27
N THR A 39 -10.18 -14.54 -5.11
CA THR A 39 -8.85 -15.17 -4.93
C THR A 39 -8.91 -16.69 -5.03
N ALA A 40 -9.94 -17.34 -4.48
CA ALA A 40 -10.09 -18.78 -4.66
C ALA A 40 -10.24 -19.20 -6.14
N ALA A 41 -10.87 -18.35 -6.95
CA ALA A 41 -11.06 -18.60 -8.38
C ALA A 41 -9.76 -18.53 -9.20
N THR A 42 -8.68 -17.93 -8.68
CA THR A 42 -7.39 -17.89 -9.38
C THR A 42 -6.60 -19.20 -9.26
N GLY A 43 -7.01 -20.11 -8.36
CA GLY A 43 -6.30 -21.37 -8.12
C GLY A 43 -4.97 -21.22 -7.39
N ASP A 44 -4.73 -20.08 -6.74
CA ASP A 44 -3.48 -19.80 -6.02
C ASP A 44 -3.33 -20.72 -4.79
N PRO A 45 -2.28 -21.58 -4.74
CA PRO A 45 -2.08 -22.52 -3.64
C PRO A 45 -1.64 -21.85 -2.33
N SER A 46 -1.24 -20.57 -2.36
CA SER A 46 -0.79 -19.83 -1.17
C SER A 46 -1.93 -19.48 -0.19
N VAL A 47 -3.19 -19.54 -0.64
CA VAL A 47 -4.37 -19.25 0.18
C VAL A 47 -5.34 -20.44 0.23
N PRO A 48 -4.93 -21.57 0.83
CA PRO A 48 -5.82 -22.70 1.00
C PRO A 48 -7.05 -22.25 1.79
N PHE A 49 -8.23 -22.72 1.39
CA PHE A 49 -9.53 -22.37 2.01
C PHE A 49 -10.10 -20.97 1.71
N ALA A 50 -9.54 -20.20 0.77
CA ALA A 50 -10.06 -18.87 0.44
C ALA A 50 -11.58 -18.86 0.13
N ALA A 51 -12.09 -19.87 -0.59
CA ALA A 51 -13.52 -19.99 -0.89
C ALA A 51 -14.38 -20.19 0.37
N ILE A 52 -13.88 -20.98 1.34
CA ILE A 52 -14.58 -21.24 2.60
C ILE A 52 -14.65 -19.97 3.44
N VAL A 53 -13.51 -19.27 3.56
CA VAL A 53 -13.45 -17.98 4.27
C VAL A 53 -14.41 -16.99 3.61
N GLY A 54 -14.39 -16.91 2.28
CA GLY A 54 -15.29 -16.03 1.54
C GLY A 54 -16.78 -16.32 1.78
N ALA A 55 -17.16 -17.60 1.81
CA ALA A 55 -18.54 -18.02 2.11
C ALA A 55 -18.97 -17.66 3.53
N VAL A 56 -18.09 -17.82 4.53
CA VAL A 56 -18.37 -17.43 5.93
C VAL A 56 -18.67 -15.94 6.03
N PHE A 57 -17.87 -15.09 5.36
CA PHE A 57 -18.09 -13.64 5.35
C PHE A 57 -19.36 -13.24 4.61
N ALA A 58 -19.74 -13.93 3.53
CA ALA A 58 -21.01 -13.70 2.86
C ALA A 58 -22.21 -14.04 3.77
N ILE A 59 -22.15 -15.15 4.51
CA ILE A 59 -23.18 -15.53 5.49
C ILE A 59 -23.27 -14.49 6.61
N ALA A 60 -22.13 -14.04 7.13
CA ALA A 60 -22.08 -12.99 8.15
C ALA A 60 -22.77 -11.71 7.66
N ALA A 61 -22.47 -11.27 6.42
CA ALA A 61 -23.10 -10.10 5.82
C ALA A 61 -24.64 -10.20 5.77
N VAL A 62 -25.17 -11.37 5.41
CA VAL A 62 -26.61 -11.62 5.41
C VAL A 62 -27.19 -11.52 6.82
N LEU A 63 -26.54 -12.14 7.82
CA LEU A 63 -26.99 -12.07 9.22
C LEU A 63 -26.96 -10.64 9.77
N GLU A 64 -25.96 -9.84 9.40
CA GLU A 64 -25.85 -8.42 9.75
C GLU A 64 -26.98 -7.59 9.12
N ILE A 65 -27.32 -7.82 7.84
CA ILE A 65 -28.47 -7.18 7.20
C ILE A 65 -29.77 -7.55 7.91
N VAL A 66 -29.97 -8.84 8.19
CA VAL A 66 -31.16 -9.33 8.90
C VAL A 66 -31.26 -8.70 10.30
N CYS A 67 -30.14 -8.61 11.02
CA CYS A 67 -30.05 -7.93 12.32
C CYS A 67 -30.47 -6.46 12.19
N GLY A 68 -29.87 -5.71 11.26
CA GLY A 68 -30.15 -4.30 11.02
C GLY A 68 -31.62 -4.05 10.71
N VAL A 69 -32.22 -4.84 9.81
CA VAL A 69 -33.66 -4.75 9.50
C VAL A 69 -34.52 -5.05 10.73
N GLY A 70 -34.16 -6.07 11.52
CA GLY A 70 -34.85 -6.42 12.76
C GLY A 70 -34.81 -5.30 13.80
N LEU A 71 -33.67 -4.62 13.94
CA LEU A 71 -33.50 -3.47 14.82
C LEU A 71 -34.33 -2.26 14.34
N LEU A 72 -34.32 -1.95 13.04
CA LEU A 72 -35.12 -0.85 12.48
C LEU A 72 -36.62 -1.06 12.68
N LYS A 73 -37.09 -2.30 12.57
CA LYS A 73 -38.51 -2.69 12.71
C LYS A 73 -38.91 -3.07 14.14
N LEU A 74 -38.01 -2.90 15.12
CA LEU A 74 -38.22 -3.24 16.54
C LEU A 74 -38.72 -4.68 16.76
N LYS A 75 -38.21 -5.63 15.95
CA LYS A 75 -38.56 -7.05 16.06
C LYS A 75 -37.63 -7.75 17.05
N SER A 76 -38.19 -8.68 17.84
CA SER A 76 -37.45 -9.42 18.87
C SER A 76 -36.21 -10.15 18.33
N TYR A 77 -36.28 -10.71 17.12
CA TYR A 77 -35.14 -11.38 16.49
C TYR A 77 -33.95 -10.45 16.26
N GLY A 78 -34.17 -9.17 15.91
CA GLY A 78 -33.09 -8.21 15.68
C GLY A 78 -32.28 -7.96 16.96
N ARG A 79 -32.98 -7.86 18.10
CA ARG A 79 -32.33 -7.76 19.41
C ARG A 79 -31.56 -9.03 19.76
N THR A 80 -32.13 -10.21 19.51
CA THR A 80 -31.46 -11.49 19.81
C THR A 80 -30.19 -11.66 18.99
N ILE A 81 -30.23 -11.42 17.68
CA ILE A 81 -29.05 -11.53 16.81
C ILE A 81 -27.98 -10.53 17.26
N GLN A 82 -28.36 -9.28 17.57
CA GLN A 82 -27.41 -8.28 18.04
C GLN A 82 -26.73 -8.66 19.36
N LEU A 83 -27.45 -9.33 20.26
CA LEU A 83 -26.86 -9.86 21.49
C LEU A 83 -25.87 -10.98 21.19
N VAL A 84 -26.20 -11.90 20.29
CA VAL A 84 -25.28 -12.98 19.87
C VAL A 84 -23.99 -12.39 19.28
N PHE A 85 -24.09 -11.40 18.40
CA PHE A 85 -22.92 -10.70 17.87
C PHE A 85 -22.10 -9.99 18.94
N ALA A 86 -22.75 -9.37 19.93
CA ALA A 86 -22.04 -8.76 21.04
C ALA A 86 -21.30 -9.81 21.88
N TRP A 87 -21.89 -10.99 22.13
CA TRP A 87 -21.17 -12.07 22.82
C TRP A 87 -19.95 -12.56 22.04
N ILE A 88 -20.06 -12.73 20.72
CA ILE A 88 -18.92 -13.10 19.86
C ILE A 88 -17.86 -11.98 19.88
N GLY A 89 -18.29 -10.71 19.80
CA GLY A 89 -17.40 -9.55 19.78
C GLY A 89 -16.59 -9.37 21.06
N LEU A 90 -16.96 -10.01 22.18
CA LEU A 90 -16.16 -10.01 23.41
C LEU A 90 -14.76 -10.61 23.21
N ILE A 91 -14.60 -11.50 22.22
CA ILE A 91 -13.32 -12.14 21.88
C ILE A 91 -12.34 -11.14 21.23
N GLY A 92 -12.84 -10.07 20.60
CA GLY A 92 -12.06 -9.08 19.85
C GLY A 92 -11.29 -8.08 20.73
N PHE A 93 -10.49 -8.55 21.68
CA PHE A 93 -9.78 -7.70 22.64
C PHE A 93 -8.76 -6.77 21.96
N PRO A 94 -8.64 -5.48 22.35
CA PRO A 94 -9.41 -4.81 23.42
C PRO A 94 -10.68 -4.11 22.93
N ILE A 95 -10.72 -3.71 21.65
CA ILE A 95 -11.74 -2.80 21.11
C ILE A 95 -13.11 -3.50 20.98
N GLY A 96 -13.13 -4.71 20.43
CA GLY A 96 -14.34 -5.52 20.30
C GLY A 96 -14.96 -5.84 21.66
N THR A 97 -14.15 -6.11 22.68
CA THR A 97 -14.62 -6.33 24.06
C THR A 97 -15.33 -5.10 24.62
N LEU A 98 -14.76 -3.91 24.48
CA LEU A 98 -15.36 -2.66 24.95
C LEU A 98 -16.72 -2.40 24.27
N ILE A 99 -16.76 -2.45 22.94
CA ILE A 99 -17.98 -2.20 22.16
C ILE A 99 -19.06 -3.22 22.53
N SER A 100 -18.68 -4.48 22.65
CA SER A 100 -19.58 -5.58 22.99
C SER A 100 -20.20 -5.42 24.37
N ILE A 101 -19.40 -5.05 25.38
CA ILE A 101 -19.89 -4.75 26.72
C ILE A 101 -20.91 -3.60 26.66
N LEU A 102 -20.60 -2.52 25.95
CA LEU A 102 -21.51 -1.37 25.81
C LEU A 102 -22.85 -1.78 25.16
N ILE A 103 -22.80 -2.60 24.11
CA ILE A 103 -24.00 -3.12 23.43
C ILE A 103 -24.81 -4.03 24.36
N LEU A 104 -24.16 -4.95 25.07
CA LEU A 104 -24.81 -5.87 26.01
C LEU A 104 -25.52 -5.09 27.12
N VAL A 105 -24.80 -4.19 27.80
CA VAL A 105 -25.36 -3.34 28.86
C VAL A 105 -26.54 -2.53 28.36
N TYR A 106 -26.45 -1.99 27.14
CA TYR A 106 -27.53 -1.19 26.55
C TYR A 106 -28.78 -2.03 26.20
N LEU A 107 -28.63 -3.17 25.50
CA LEU A 107 -29.75 -4.01 25.05
C LEU A 107 -30.39 -4.85 26.15
N MET A 108 -29.70 -5.01 27.29
CA MET A 108 -30.23 -5.68 28.47
C MET A 108 -31.06 -4.75 29.37
N LYS A 109 -31.11 -3.44 29.11
CA LYS A 109 -31.98 -2.52 29.85
C LYS A 109 -33.46 -2.94 29.76
N PRO A 110 -34.23 -2.88 30.87
CA PRO A 110 -35.61 -3.34 30.90
C PRO A 110 -36.49 -2.59 29.89
N GLY A 111 -36.39 -1.27 29.80
CA GLY A 111 -37.12 -0.48 28.80
C GLY A 111 -36.82 -0.87 27.34
N ILE A 112 -35.57 -1.25 27.03
CA ILE A 112 -35.22 -1.75 25.69
C ILE A 112 -35.79 -3.14 25.45
N LYS A 113 -35.74 -4.03 26.45
CA LYS A 113 -36.37 -5.35 26.36
C LYS A 113 -37.87 -5.25 26.07
N LEU A 114 -38.57 -4.32 26.74
CA LEU A 114 -39.98 -4.04 26.49
C LEU A 114 -40.23 -3.46 25.09
N LEU A 115 -39.37 -2.54 24.63
CA LEU A 115 -39.47 -1.97 23.28
C LEU A 115 -39.46 -3.05 22.18
N PHE A 116 -38.66 -4.11 22.37
CA PHE A 116 -38.56 -5.24 21.45
C PHE A 116 -39.55 -6.38 21.73
N SER A 117 -40.44 -6.23 22.72
CA SER A 117 -41.38 -7.30 23.10
C SER A 117 -42.55 -7.44 22.12
N GLY A 118 -42.75 -6.48 21.22
CA GLY A 118 -43.89 -6.44 20.29
C GLY A 118 -45.23 -6.14 20.94
N ARG A 119 -45.25 -5.80 22.25
CA ARG A 119 -46.48 -5.39 22.95
C ARG A 119 -46.86 -3.97 22.50
N PRO A 120 -48.14 -3.70 22.19
CA PRO A 120 -48.59 -2.35 21.88
C PRO A 120 -48.55 -1.48 23.14
N ALA A 121 -48.31 -0.18 22.96
CA ALA A 121 -48.23 0.79 24.06
C ALA A 121 -49.49 0.83 24.94
N THR A 122 -50.66 0.54 24.37
CA THR A 122 -51.95 0.47 25.08
C THR A 122 -52.04 -0.67 26.09
N SER A 123 -51.22 -1.72 25.94
CA SER A 123 -51.16 -2.87 26.85
C SER A 123 -50.12 -2.72 27.96
N MET A 124 -49.42 -1.58 28.01
CA MET A 124 -48.33 -1.32 28.95
C MET A 124 -48.84 -0.49 30.13
N SER A 125 -48.36 -0.83 31.32
CA SER A 125 -48.58 -0.01 32.51
C SER A 125 -47.84 1.33 32.38
N ALA A 126 -48.27 2.35 33.14
CA ALA A 126 -47.60 3.65 33.17
C ALA A 126 -46.11 3.51 33.55
N GLU A 127 -45.79 2.57 34.45
CA GLU A 127 -44.42 2.27 34.84
C GLU A 127 -43.60 1.67 33.69
N GLU A 128 -44.15 0.71 32.95
CA GLU A 128 -43.51 0.13 31.76
C GLU A 128 -43.25 1.20 30.68
N LEU A 129 -44.20 2.10 30.47
CA LEU A 129 -44.06 3.23 29.53
C LEU A 129 -42.97 4.21 29.99
N ASN A 130 -42.88 4.51 31.29
CA ASN A 130 -41.81 5.32 31.87
C ASN A 130 -40.44 4.68 31.68
N GLN A 131 -40.34 3.36 31.84
CA GLN A 131 -39.10 2.61 31.60
C GLN A 131 -38.67 2.67 30.13
N VAL A 132 -39.62 2.56 29.18
CA VAL A 132 -39.33 2.72 27.75
C VAL A 132 -38.90 4.17 27.44
N ALA A 133 -39.57 5.17 28.01
CA ALA A 133 -39.22 6.57 27.85
C ALA A 133 -37.82 6.90 28.41
N ALA A 134 -37.50 6.42 29.61
CA ALA A 134 -36.19 6.58 30.23
C ALA A 134 -35.08 5.89 29.43
N ALA A 135 -35.37 4.72 28.85
CA ALA A 135 -34.42 4.03 27.97
C ALA A 135 -34.18 4.77 26.63
N SER A 136 -35.11 5.65 26.23
CA SER A 136 -35.02 6.43 24.99
C SER A 136 -34.26 7.77 25.14
N GLN A 137 -34.09 8.28 26.37
CA GLN A 137 -33.28 9.47 26.64
C GLN A 137 -31.78 9.10 26.65
N GLY A 138 -30.99 9.88 25.88
CA GLY A 138 -29.63 9.54 25.47
C GLY A 138 -28.68 9.22 26.62
N SER A 139 -28.14 7.99 26.62
CA SER A 139 -27.10 7.56 27.55
C SER A 139 -25.72 7.97 26.99
N GLY A 140 -24.74 8.35 27.83
CA GLY A 140 -23.37 8.64 27.35
C GLY A 140 -22.73 7.51 26.53
N VAL A 141 -23.25 6.28 26.68
CA VAL A 141 -22.99 5.09 25.87
C VAL A 141 -23.19 5.33 24.36
N VAL A 142 -24.10 6.23 23.96
CA VAL A 142 -24.43 6.54 22.56
C VAL A 142 -23.34 7.33 21.87
N ILE A 143 -22.79 8.32 22.57
CA ILE A 143 -21.70 9.15 22.06
C ILE A 143 -20.43 8.32 22.02
N ALA A 144 -20.18 7.49 23.04
CA ALA A 144 -19.05 6.57 23.06
C ALA A 144 -19.11 5.54 21.92
N LEU A 145 -20.26 4.90 21.70
CA LEU A 145 -20.46 3.97 20.57
C LEU A 145 -20.34 4.68 19.22
N ALA A 146 -20.95 5.86 19.06
CA ALA A 146 -20.87 6.61 17.81
C ALA A 146 -19.42 7.02 17.48
N VAL A 147 -18.68 7.55 18.45
CA VAL A 147 -17.29 8.00 18.25
C VAL A 147 -16.35 6.82 17.98
N VAL A 148 -16.45 5.75 18.76
CA VAL A 148 -15.61 4.55 18.57
C VAL A 148 -15.88 3.91 17.22
N VAL A 149 -17.15 3.81 16.82
CA VAL A 149 -17.50 3.13 15.58
C VAL A 149 -17.22 3.99 14.34
N VAL A 150 -17.48 5.30 14.38
CA VAL A 150 -17.08 6.20 13.28
C VAL A 150 -15.55 6.19 13.11
N GLY A 151 -14.80 6.16 14.22
CA GLY A 151 -13.34 6.00 14.19
C GLY A 151 -12.90 4.70 13.52
N LEU A 152 -13.47 3.56 13.94
CA LEU A 152 -13.14 2.24 13.37
C LEU A 152 -13.47 2.12 11.89
N VAL A 153 -14.66 2.57 11.49
CA VAL A 153 -15.08 2.53 10.07
C VAL A 153 -14.17 3.42 9.23
N GLY A 154 -13.82 4.60 9.73
CA GLY A 154 -12.87 5.50 9.07
C GLY A 154 -11.50 4.86 8.88
N VAL A 155 -10.93 4.29 9.95
CA VAL A 155 -9.62 3.61 9.90
C VAL A 155 -9.64 2.39 8.97
N ALA A 156 -10.71 1.58 9.01
CA ALA A 156 -10.86 0.42 8.13
C ALA A 156 -10.92 0.84 6.65
N MET A 157 -11.67 1.90 6.33
CA MET A 157 -11.76 2.42 4.96
C MET A 157 -10.41 2.93 4.46
N ILE A 158 -9.69 3.71 5.29
CA ILE A 158 -8.33 4.18 4.98
C ILE A 158 -7.41 2.98 4.74
N GLY A 159 -7.50 1.93 5.57
CA GLY A 159 -6.73 0.70 5.43
C GLY A 159 -6.99 -0.03 4.11
N ILE A 160 -8.24 -0.13 3.65
CA ILE A 160 -8.59 -0.77 2.37
C ILE A 160 -8.04 0.03 1.19
N ILE A 161 -8.21 1.36 1.21
CA ILE A 161 -7.67 2.24 0.16
C ILE A 161 -6.15 2.11 0.12
N ALA A 162 -5.49 2.13 1.28
CA ALA A 162 -4.05 1.97 1.40
C ALA A 162 -3.58 0.59 0.89
N ALA A 163 -4.27 -0.51 1.22
CA ALA A 163 -3.91 -1.85 0.77
C ALA A 163 -3.94 -1.99 -0.76
N ILE A 164 -4.86 -1.32 -1.45
CA ILE A 164 -4.92 -1.30 -2.92
C ILE A 164 -3.88 -0.34 -3.50
N ALA A 165 -3.72 0.83 -2.90
CA ALA A 165 -2.87 1.90 -3.43
C ALA A 165 -1.37 1.64 -3.21
N ILE A 166 -0.98 1.07 -2.07
CA ILE A 166 0.44 0.88 -1.69
C ILE A 166 1.19 0.01 -2.72
N PRO A 167 0.69 -1.17 -3.16
CA PRO A 167 1.37 -1.97 -4.18
C PRO A 167 1.54 -1.23 -5.52
N GLY A 168 0.55 -0.42 -5.91
CA GLY A 168 0.62 0.42 -7.10
C GLY A 168 1.66 1.54 -6.96
N LEU A 169 1.68 2.21 -5.81
CA LEU A 169 2.63 3.27 -5.49
C LEU A 169 4.08 2.75 -5.45
N LEU A 170 4.31 1.57 -4.86
CA LEU A 170 5.63 0.95 -4.81
C LEU A 170 6.13 0.60 -6.21
N ARG A 171 5.28 0.01 -7.06
CA ARG A 171 5.63 -0.26 -8.48
C ARG A 171 5.94 1.01 -9.26
N ALA A 172 5.15 2.06 -9.08
CA ALA A 172 5.38 3.36 -9.74
C ALA A 172 6.72 3.98 -9.30
N ARG A 173 7.05 3.88 -8.00
CA ARG A 173 8.34 4.34 -7.48
C ARG A 173 9.52 3.56 -8.05
N MET A 174 9.43 2.22 -8.12
CA MET A 174 10.47 1.38 -8.73
C MET A 174 10.69 1.73 -10.20
N ALA A 175 9.61 1.87 -10.99
CA ALA A 175 9.71 2.26 -12.39
C ALA A 175 10.34 3.66 -12.56
N GLY A 176 10.02 4.60 -11.68
CA GLY A 176 10.63 5.93 -11.68
C GLY A 176 12.14 5.90 -11.37
N ASN A 177 12.55 5.04 -10.43
CA ASN A 177 13.95 4.83 -10.10
C ASN A 177 14.72 4.17 -11.26
N GLU A 178 14.15 3.13 -11.86
CA GLU A 178 14.70 2.45 -13.05
C GLU A 178 14.89 3.42 -14.22
N ALA A 179 13.91 4.28 -14.48
CA ALA A 179 14.03 5.32 -15.51
C ALA A 179 15.15 6.33 -15.22
N ALA A 180 15.31 6.73 -13.95
CA ALA A 180 16.40 7.62 -13.52
C ALA A 180 17.79 6.95 -13.62
N ALA A 181 17.87 5.64 -13.35
CA ALA A 181 19.08 4.86 -13.51
C ALA A 181 19.52 4.81 -14.98
N VAL A 182 18.59 4.47 -15.89
CA VAL A 182 18.83 4.50 -17.34
C VAL A 182 19.22 5.91 -17.81
N GLY A 183 18.57 6.95 -17.28
CA GLY A 183 18.95 8.34 -17.54
C GLY A 183 20.38 8.67 -17.12
N SER A 184 20.82 8.17 -15.98
CA SER A 184 22.21 8.34 -15.49
C SER A 184 23.22 7.65 -16.40
N LEU A 185 22.92 6.44 -16.87
CA LEU A 185 23.76 5.72 -17.83
C LEU A 185 23.84 6.47 -19.17
N ARG A 186 22.75 7.04 -19.68
CA ARG A 186 22.78 7.90 -20.89
C ARG A 186 23.65 9.14 -20.70
N SER A 187 23.58 9.77 -19.52
CA SER A 187 24.47 10.90 -19.18
C SER A 187 25.93 10.48 -19.15
N ILE A 188 26.24 9.28 -18.65
CA ILE A 188 27.61 8.72 -18.69
C ILE A 188 28.05 8.52 -20.14
N VAL A 189 27.25 7.84 -20.99
CA VAL A 189 27.59 7.62 -22.41
C VAL A 189 27.85 8.95 -23.14
N SER A 190 27.01 9.96 -22.92
CA SER A 190 27.22 11.28 -23.50
C SER A 190 28.48 11.96 -22.97
N GLY A 191 28.76 11.83 -21.67
CA GLY A 191 29.96 12.39 -21.04
C GLY A 191 31.23 11.71 -21.54
N GLU A 192 31.18 10.39 -21.74
CA GLU A 192 32.26 9.58 -22.29
C GLU A 192 32.61 9.98 -23.72
N ALA A 193 31.62 10.19 -24.59
CA ALA A 193 31.86 10.69 -25.95
C ALA A 193 32.51 12.09 -25.97
N ALA A 194 32.08 12.98 -25.06
CA ALA A 194 32.67 14.31 -24.92
C ALA A 194 34.10 14.23 -24.33
N PHE A 195 34.32 13.36 -23.35
CA PHE A 195 35.64 13.13 -22.76
C PHE A 195 36.61 12.57 -23.79
N ALA A 196 36.22 11.52 -24.53
CA ALA A 196 37.06 10.88 -25.53
C ALA A 196 37.51 11.85 -26.63
N SER A 197 36.61 12.73 -27.08
CA SER A 197 36.93 13.72 -28.11
C SER A 197 37.74 14.92 -27.60
N ALA A 198 37.54 15.35 -26.35
CA ALA A 198 38.16 16.57 -25.82
C ALA A 198 39.44 16.34 -25.02
N CYS A 199 39.46 15.33 -24.14
CA CYS A 199 40.55 15.08 -23.19
C CYS A 199 41.16 13.67 -23.29
N GLY A 200 40.42 12.69 -23.78
CA GLY A 200 40.79 11.27 -23.71
C GLY A 200 41.62 10.75 -24.89
N GLY A 201 41.85 11.57 -25.92
CA GLY A 201 42.63 11.15 -27.10
C GLY A 201 41.98 10.01 -27.88
N GLY A 202 40.65 9.90 -27.83
CA GLY A 202 39.88 8.78 -28.36
C GLY A 202 39.57 7.67 -27.34
N GLY A 203 40.16 7.71 -26.14
CA GLY A 203 39.85 6.79 -25.05
C GLY A 203 38.79 7.31 -24.09
N TYR A 204 38.15 6.39 -23.38
CA TYR A 204 37.09 6.62 -22.41
C TYR A 204 37.63 6.69 -20.99
N ALA A 205 36.94 7.42 -20.11
CA ALA A 205 37.25 7.44 -18.71
C ALA A 205 36.87 6.10 -18.05
N VAL A 206 37.54 5.76 -16.95
CA VAL A 206 37.39 4.48 -16.25
C VAL A 206 36.97 4.65 -14.79
N ALA A 207 36.45 5.82 -14.47
CA ALA A 207 36.03 6.24 -13.14
C ALA A 207 35.13 7.48 -13.24
N LEU A 208 34.02 7.52 -12.49
CA LEU A 208 33.11 8.67 -12.46
C LEU A 208 33.81 9.94 -11.97
N GLU A 209 34.78 9.78 -11.07
CA GLU A 209 35.63 10.84 -10.54
C GLU A 209 36.47 11.53 -11.62
N ASP A 210 36.75 10.85 -12.74
CA ASP A 210 37.49 11.43 -13.86
C ASP A 210 36.55 12.11 -14.87
N LEU A 211 35.34 11.59 -15.09
CA LEU A 211 34.32 12.24 -15.92
C LEU A 211 33.80 13.56 -15.33
N VAL A 212 33.68 13.65 -14.01
CA VAL A 212 33.16 14.87 -13.37
C VAL A 212 34.15 16.04 -13.39
N LYS A 213 35.44 15.77 -13.65
CA LYS A 213 36.47 16.82 -13.68
C LYS A 213 36.33 17.68 -14.93
N PRO A 214 36.31 19.02 -14.80
CA PRO A 214 36.32 19.89 -15.95
C PRO A 214 37.68 19.88 -16.66
N PRO A 215 37.72 20.05 -18.00
CA PRO A 215 38.93 20.45 -18.71
C PRO A 215 39.56 21.70 -18.10
N ARG A 216 40.89 21.86 -18.22
CA ARG A 216 41.62 23.03 -17.68
C ARG A 216 41.08 24.40 -18.13
N ASN A 217 40.40 24.46 -19.27
CA ASN A 217 39.82 25.68 -19.85
C ASN A 217 38.30 25.81 -19.65
N SER A 218 37.68 24.95 -18.83
CA SER A 218 36.24 24.93 -18.56
C SER A 218 35.98 24.88 -17.06
N THR A 219 34.78 25.27 -16.65
CA THR A 219 34.27 25.06 -15.28
C THR A 219 33.31 23.88 -15.18
N ASN A 220 32.86 23.35 -16.32
CA ASN A 220 31.90 22.25 -16.40
C ASN A 220 32.62 20.93 -16.68
N GLY A 221 32.31 19.92 -15.87
CA GLY A 221 32.71 18.52 -16.12
C GLY A 221 31.95 17.90 -17.29
N PHE A 222 32.32 16.67 -17.64
CA PHE A 222 31.68 15.91 -18.72
C PHE A 222 30.36 15.26 -18.30
N ILE A 223 30.17 15.08 -16.98
CA ILE A 223 28.92 14.64 -16.37
C ILE A 223 28.53 15.59 -15.23
N SER A 224 27.29 15.49 -14.77
CA SER A 224 26.78 16.28 -13.66
C SER A 224 27.42 15.87 -12.32
N PRO A 225 27.62 16.82 -11.37
CA PRO A 225 28.21 16.54 -10.05
C PRO A 225 27.44 15.54 -9.17
N ASP A 226 26.20 15.22 -9.51
CA ASP A 226 25.41 14.19 -8.84
C ASP A 226 25.87 12.76 -9.18
N LEU A 227 26.78 12.61 -10.15
CA LEU A 227 27.49 11.37 -10.50
C LEU A 227 28.99 11.49 -10.22
N ALA A 228 29.40 12.25 -9.19
CA ALA A 228 30.81 12.62 -8.99
C ALA A 228 31.76 11.49 -8.54
N VAL A 229 31.23 10.34 -8.08
CA VAL A 229 32.03 9.29 -7.45
C VAL A 229 31.47 7.92 -7.76
N ASN A 230 32.35 6.94 -7.95
CA ASN A 230 31.94 5.56 -8.14
C ASN A 230 31.20 5.01 -6.92
N GLY A 231 30.06 4.37 -7.18
CA GLY A 231 29.19 3.84 -6.16
C GLY A 231 28.23 4.87 -5.58
N VAL A 232 28.14 6.07 -6.17
CA VAL A 232 27.12 7.07 -5.82
C VAL A 232 25.73 6.48 -5.90
N ILE A 233 24.88 6.81 -4.92
CA ILE A 233 23.50 6.37 -4.89
C ILE A 233 22.63 7.51 -5.42
N LYS A 234 21.94 7.25 -6.54
CA LYS A 234 21.01 8.19 -7.17
C LYS A 234 19.70 7.47 -7.44
N SER A 235 18.61 8.02 -6.91
CA SER A 235 17.25 7.47 -7.06
C SER A 235 17.16 5.97 -6.73
N GLY A 236 17.82 5.53 -5.65
CA GLY A 236 17.78 4.12 -5.22
C GLY A 236 18.65 3.16 -6.03
N TYR A 237 19.47 3.67 -6.95
CA TYR A 237 20.45 2.91 -7.73
C TYR A 237 21.87 3.34 -7.39
N ARG A 238 22.76 2.37 -7.24
CA ARG A 238 24.21 2.56 -7.15
C ARG A 238 24.76 2.61 -8.57
N VAL A 239 25.41 3.72 -8.92
CA VAL A 239 26.00 3.91 -10.25
C VAL A 239 27.51 3.82 -10.16
N THR A 240 28.12 3.05 -11.06
CA THR A 240 29.57 2.87 -11.16
C THR A 240 30.03 2.93 -12.61
N LEU A 241 31.25 3.41 -12.81
CA LEU A 241 31.99 3.41 -14.07
C LEU A 241 33.37 2.81 -13.82
N VAL A 242 33.74 1.83 -14.62
CA VAL A 242 35.05 1.17 -14.56
C VAL A 242 35.57 0.92 -15.96
N ARG A 243 36.84 0.50 -16.05
CA ARG A 243 37.40 -0.05 -17.28
C ARG A 243 36.61 -1.28 -17.69
N ASP A 244 36.31 -1.39 -18.98
CA ASP A 244 35.74 -2.61 -19.55
C ASP A 244 36.75 -3.77 -19.45
N ALA A 245 36.29 -4.90 -18.93
CA ALA A 245 37.10 -6.10 -18.75
C ALA A 245 37.09 -7.03 -19.97
N ALA A 246 36.52 -6.58 -21.10
CA ALA A 246 36.58 -7.29 -22.38
C ALA A 246 38.03 -7.52 -22.84
N GLU A 247 38.26 -8.65 -23.52
CA GLU A 247 39.56 -8.96 -24.10
C GLU A 247 39.91 -7.95 -25.20
N GLY A 248 41.15 -7.45 -25.19
CA GLY A 248 41.62 -6.43 -26.15
C GLY A 248 41.34 -4.98 -25.74
N VAL A 249 40.81 -4.74 -24.54
CA VAL A 249 40.71 -3.37 -23.99
C VAL A 249 42.10 -2.90 -23.55
N GLU A 250 42.57 -1.80 -24.13
CA GLU A 250 43.92 -1.26 -23.94
C GLU A 250 43.87 0.17 -23.38
N ASP A 251 44.98 0.64 -22.82
CA ASP A 251 45.16 2.05 -22.45
C ASP A 251 45.28 2.91 -23.70
N VAL A 252 44.60 4.07 -23.69
CA VAL A 252 44.72 5.09 -24.72
C VAL A 252 45.46 6.29 -24.12
N GLY A 253 46.76 6.37 -24.40
CA GLY A 253 47.64 7.39 -23.81
C GLY A 253 47.88 7.17 -22.31
N THR A 254 48.22 8.24 -21.60
CA THR A 254 48.45 8.22 -20.15
C THR A 254 47.49 9.16 -19.40
N ALA A 255 47.35 8.95 -18.09
CA ALA A 255 46.58 9.85 -17.23
C ALA A 255 47.07 11.32 -17.33
N ALA A 256 48.39 11.51 -17.47
CA ALA A 256 49.01 12.83 -17.57
C ALA A 256 48.66 13.57 -18.88
N ASP A 257 48.36 12.82 -19.94
CA ASP A 257 48.01 13.38 -21.25
C ASP A 257 46.59 13.96 -21.27
N THR A 258 45.75 13.57 -20.30
CA THR A 258 44.37 14.05 -20.22
C THR A 258 44.28 15.54 -19.90
N CYS A 259 43.35 16.22 -20.57
CA CYS A 259 43.21 17.68 -20.44
C CYS A 259 42.47 18.14 -19.17
N ASN A 260 41.92 17.20 -18.40
CA ASN A 260 41.19 17.43 -17.15
C ASN A 260 41.90 16.86 -15.91
N GLY A 261 43.12 16.30 -16.06
CA GLY A 261 43.85 15.71 -14.94
C GLY A 261 43.17 14.46 -14.38
N ALA A 262 42.75 13.56 -15.26
CA ALA A 262 42.26 12.24 -14.88
C ALA A 262 43.32 11.51 -14.01
N ALA A 263 42.86 10.76 -13.02
CA ALA A 263 43.75 10.01 -12.14
C ALA A 263 44.20 8.68 -12.76
N ARG A 264 43.45 8.19 -13.76
CA ARG A 264 43.69 6.92 -14.45
C ARG A 264 43.87 7.15 -15.94
N ALA A 265 44.64 6.28 -16.59
CA ALA A 265 44.75 6.30 -18.05
C ALA A 265 43.39 5.99 -18.68
N PRO A 266 42.96 6.74 -19.72
CA PRO A 266 41.81 6.39 -20.52
C PRO A 266 41.94 4.98 -21.12
N ALA A 267 40.82 4.31 -21.35
CA ALA A 267 40.79 2.98 -21.95
C ALA A 267 40.04 2.96 -23.28
N SER A 268 40.31 1.99 -24.15
CA SER A 268 39.59 1.85 -25.43
C SER A 268 38.12 1.47 -25.28
N SER A 269 37.69 1.00 -24.11
CA SER A 269 36.29 0.77 -23.73
C SER A 269 36.07 1.00 -22.23
N PHE A 270 34.81 1.27 -21.87
CA PHE A 270 34.38 1.43 -20.48
C PHE A 270 33.19 0.50 -20.19
N PHE A 271 32.94 0.26 -18.90
CA PHE A 271 31.75 -0.41 -18.42
C PHE A 271 31.12 0.46 -17.34
N ALA A 272 29.88 0.88 -17.56
CA ALA A 272 29.07 1.56 -16.56
C ALA A 272 27.90 0.68 -16.15
N SER A 273 27.61 0.62 -14.85
CA SER A 273 26.47 -0.10 -14.31
C SER A 273 25.64 0.76 -13.38
N ALA A 274 24.35 0.45 -13.33
CA ALA A 274 23.42 0.97 -12.35
C ALA A 274 22.67 -0.21 -11.72
N GLU A 275 22.91 -0.43 -10.44
CA GLU A 275 22.36 -1.56 -9.68
C GLU A 275 21.41 -1.06 -8.58
N PRO A 276 20.23 -1.68 -8.39
CA PRO A 276 19.33 -1.29 -7.31
C PRO A 276 19.98 -1.53 -5.95
N VAL A 277 19.95 -0.52 -5.07
CA VAL A 277 20.54 -0.63 -3.72
C VAL A 277 19.85 -1.71 -2.88
N ASN A 278 18.51 -1.81 -3.00
CA ASN A 278 17.69 -2.84 -2.36
C ASN A 278 16.79 -3.48 -3.43
N PRO A 279 17.22 -4.58 -4.07
CA PRO A 279 16.44 -5.27 -5.09
C PRO A 279 15.02 -5.63 -4.60
N GLY A 280 14.02 -5.39 -5.45
CA GLY A 280 12.60 -5.57 -5.12
C GLY A 280 11.95 -4.42 -4.35
N ASN A 281 12.74 -3.42 -3.89
CA ASN A 281 12.23 -2.21 -3.22
C ASN A 281 12.62 -0.93 -3.97
N THR A 282 13.90 -0.76 -4.31
CA THR A 282 14.37 0.42 -5.05
C THR A 282 14.28 0.22 -6.56
N GLY A 283 14.30 -1.02 -7.01
CA GLY A 283 14.14 -1.41 -8.41
C GLY A 283 14.21 -2.92 -8.56
N SER A 284 13.81 -3.41 -9.73
CA SER A 284 13.74 -4.84 -10.06
C SER A 284 14.74 -5.26 -11.14
N GLN A 285 15.26 -4.30 -11.90
CA GLN A 285 16.21 -4.52 -12.99
C GLN A 285 17.58 -3.93 -12.65
N TYR A 286 18.61 -4.54 -13.21
CA TYR A 286 20.00 -4.10 -13.23
C TYR A 286 20.33 -3.62 -14.63
N PHE A 287 21.09 -2.53 -14.73
CA PHE A 287 21.43 -1.94 -16.01
C PHE A 287 22.93 -1.82 -16.19
N ALA A 288 23.38 -1.99 -17.43
CA ALA A 288 24.76 -1.76 -17.80
C ALA A 288 24.87 -1.22 -19.23
N VAL A 289 25.96 -0.52 -19.51
CA VAL A 289 26.31 -0.02 -20.83
C VAL A 289 27.83 -0.01 -20.97
N ASP A 290 28.30 -0.23 -22.19
CA ASP A 290 29.71 -0.16 -22.55
C ASP A 290 29.94 0.88 -23.66
N ALA A 291 31.13 0.88 -24.27
CA ALA A 291 31.48 1.81 -25.35
C ALA A 291 30.59 1.69 -26.61
N SER A 292 29.81 0.62 -26.77
CA SER A 292 28.81 0.54 -27.85
C SER A 292 27.65 1.53 -27.67
N GLY A 293 27.42 1.97 -26.43
CA GLY A 293 26.32 2.88 -26.08
C GLY A 293 24.95 2.21 -25.93
N THR A 294 24.83 0.91 -26.22
CA THR A 294 23.59 0.15 -26.01
C THR A 294 23.39 -0.17 -24.53
N ILE A 295 22.23 0.19 -23.98
CA ILE A 295 21.90 -0.10 -22.59
C ILE A 295 21.24 -1.47 -22.49
N TYR A 296 21.78 -2.31 -21.62
CA TYR A 296 21.25 -3.63 -21.30
C TYR A 296 20.50 -3.60 -19.97
N SER A 297 19.44 -4.40 -19.88
CA SER A 297 18.63 -4.63 -18.69
C SER A 297 18.65 -6.11 -18.33
N SER A 298 18.71 -6.43 -17.03
CA SER A 298 18.71 -7.80 -16.54
C SER A 298 18.02 -7.91 -15.17
N PRO A 299 17.33 -9.02 -14.84
CA PRO A 299 16.79 -9.24 -13.50
C PRO A 299 17.88 -9.56 -12.46
N THR A 300 19.14 -9.71 -12.89
CA THR A 300 20.31 -10.02 -12.05
C THR A 300 21.48 -9.10 -12.38
N PRO A 301 22.48 -8.95 -11.49
CA PRO A 301 23.65 -8.11 -11.78
C PRO A 301 24.33 -8.47 -13.12
N ILE A 302 24.51 -7.48 -13.98
CA ILE A 302 25.23 -7.64 -15.25
C ILE A 302 26.73 -7.57 -14.97
N ARG A 303 27.47 -8.58 -15.41
CA ARG A 303 28.92 -8.65 -15.22
C ARG A 303 29.65 -7.77 -16.23
N ASN A 304 30.87 -7.37 -15.87
CA ASN A 304 31.83 -6.73 -16.77
C ASN A 304 32.82 -7.81 -17.27
N PRO A 305 32.98 -8.03 -18.60
CA PRO A 305 32.29 -7.34 -19.70
C PRO A 305 30.84 -7.79 -19.89
N ILE A 306 30.05 -6.98 -20.60
CA ILE A 306 28.68 -7.35 -20.99
C ILE A 306 28.76 -8.50 -21.99
N ALA A 307 28.38 -9.71 -21.55
CA ALA A 307 28.28 -10.87 -22.41
C ALA A 307 26.87 -10.98 -22.99
N ALA A 308 26.77 -11.39 -24.27
CA ALA A 308 25.49 -11.75 -24.87
C ALA A 308 24.88 -12.94 -24.11
N SER A 309 23.83 -12.68 -23.34
CA SER A 309 23.13 -13.66 -22.51
C SER A 309 21.62 -13.44 -22.65
N PRO A 310 20.79 -14.50 -22.59
CA PRO A 310 19.34 -14.36 -22.51
C PRO A 310 18.87 -13.45 -21.36
N GLU A 311 19.70 -13.30 -20.33
CA GLU A 311 19.41 -12.51 -19.14
C GLU A 311 19.74 -11.02 -19.31
N ALA A 312 20.62 -10.64 -20.22
CA ALA A 312 21.00 -9.25 -20.49
C ALA A 312 20.36 -8.82 -21.82
N VAL A 313 19.23 -8.14 -21.74
CA VAL A 313 18.42 -7.77 -22.91
C VAL A 313 18.70 -6.31 -23.27
N PRO A 314 19.03 -6.00 -24.53
CA PRO A 314 19.18 -4.61 -24.96
C PRO A 314 17.82 -3.91 -24.88
N ILE A 315 17.78 -2.74 -24.23
CA ILE A 315 16.54 -1.98 -24.09
C ILE A 315 16.50 -0.75 -24.98
N GLN A 316 17.66 -0.16 -25.34
CA GLN A 316 17.83 0.93 -26.31
C GLN A 316 19.28 1.02 -26.79
#